data_AF-A0A409VY17-F1
#
_entry.id   AF-A0A409VY17-F1
#
_cell.length_a   1.000
_cell.length_b   1.000
_cell.length_c   1.000
_cell.angle_alpha   90.00
_cell.angle_beta   90.00
_cell.angle_gamma   90.00
#
_symmetry.space_group_name_H-M   'P 1'
#
loop_
_entity.id
_entity.type
_entity.pdbx_description
1 polymer ?
#
loop_
_entity_poly.entity_id
_entity_poly.type
_entity_poly.pdbx_seq_one_letter_code
_entity_poly.pdbx_strand_id
1 'polypeptide(L)'
;MPHAESIDALFTQVRRRLVESGEWEQIRAALSAKLNESGWTDDIHHKSKEVARNMEPLSFSKLHADFAPRAETSVPLAVKREISNMIRQHLEKQFE
;
A
#
# COMPACT_ATOMS: atom_id res chain seq x y z
N MET A 1 6.24 25.53 -11.99
CA MET A 1 5.50 25.66 -10.71
C MET A 1 6.45 25.25 -9.59
N PRO A 2 7.10 26.18 -8.89
CA PRO A 2 8.20 25.89 -7.95
C PRO A 2 7.76 25.21 -6.63
N HIS A 3 6.47 25.24 -6.28
CA HIS A 3 5.98 24.62 -5.03
C HIS A 3 5.80 23.10 -5.11
N ALA A 4 5.48 22.54 -6.27
CA ALA A 4 5.31 21.09 -6.43
C ALA A 4 6.65 20.36 -6.25
N GLU A 5 7.72 20.89 -6.86
CA GLU A 5 9.08 20.35 -6.75
C GLU A 5 9.57 20.34 -5.29
N SER A 6 9.17 21.34 -4.48
CA SER A 6 9.50 21.40 -3.06
C SER A 6 8.78 20.35 -2.22
N ILE A 7 7.54 19.99 -2.56
CA ILE A 7 6.77 18.96 -1.83
C ILE A 7 7.31 17.57 -2.18
N ASP A 8 7.63 17.33 -3.46
CA ASP A 8 8.19 16.06 -3.91
C ASP A 8 9.57 15.80 -3.30
N ALA A 9 10.41 16.84 -3.18
CA ALA A 9 11.69 16.76 -2.49
C ALA A 9 11.52 16.43 -0.99
N LEU A 10 10.55 17.07 -0.32
CA LEU A 10 10.24 16.79 1.08
C LEU A 10 9.74 15.35 1.26
N PHE A 11 8.81 14.90 0.43
CA PHE A 11 8.30 13.52 0.46
C PHE A 11 9.43 12.51 0.28
N THR A 12 10.34 12.75 -0.66
CA THR A 12 11.49 11.91 -0.92
C THR A 12 12.42 11.83 0.30
N GLN A 13 12.68 12.97 0.94
CA GLN A 13 13.52 13.02 2.15
C GLN A 13 12.88 12.28 3.33
N VAL A 14 11.59 12.50 3.58
CA VAL A 14 10.82 11.82 4.62
C VAL A 14 10.82 10.30 4.39
N ARG A 15 10.51 9.87 3.16
CA ARG A 15 10.53 8.44 2.80
C ARG A 15 11.91 7.83 3.02
N ARG A 16 12.97 8.52 2.64
CA ARG A 16 14.35 8.06 2.86
C ARG A 16 14.61 7.85 4.36
N ARG A 17 14.23 8.79 5.22
CA ARG A 17 14.41 8.66 6.67
C ARG A 17 13.63 7.48 7.25
N LEU A 18 12.37 7.29 6.85
CA LEU A 18 11.56 6.14 7.27
C LEU A 18 12.20 4.80 6.88
N VAL A 19 12.86 4.75 5.73
CA VAL A 19 13.58 3.54 5.28
C VAL A 19 14.85 3.33 6.10
N GLU A 20 15.67 4.37 6.29
CA GLU A 20 16.94 4.31 7.03
C GLU A 20 16.73 4.01 8.53
N SER A 21 15.63 4.47 9.12
CA SER A 21 15.26 4.19 10.52
C SER A 21 14.64 2.81 10.73
N GLY A 22 14.26 2.11 9.64
CA GLY A 22 13.53 0.84 9.70
C GLY A 22 12.02 0.98 9.98
N GLU A 23 11.51 2.19 10.19
CA GLU A 23 10.09 2.47 10.43
C GLU A 23 9.22 2.07 9.23
N TRP A 24 9.74 2.25 8.02
CA TRP A 24 9.07 1.79 6.79
C TRP A 24 8.80 0.28 6.82
N GLU A 25 9.75 -0.51 7.30
CA GLU A 25 9.58 -1.96 7.37
C GLU A 25 8.56 -2.35 8.45
N GLN A 26 8.53 -1.63 9.57
CA GLN A 26 7.52 -1.83 10.61
C GLN A 26 6.11 -1.54 10.08
N ILE A 27 5.92 -0.41 9.37
CA ILE A 27 4.64 -0.04 8.74
C ILE A 27 4.23 -1.11 7.70
N ARG A 28 5.18 -1.56 6.87
CA ARG A 28 4.93 -2.57 5.83
C ARG A 28 4.55 -3.93 6.41
N ALA A 29 5.22 -4.36 7.48
CA ALA A 29 4.93 -5.60 8.19
C ALA A 29 3.55 -5.53 8.85
N ALA A 30 3.22 -4.44 9.53
CA ALA A 30 1.91 -4.24 10.15
C ALA A 30 0.78 -4.23 9.11
N LEU A 31 0.97 -3.55 7.98
CA LEU A 31 0.00 -3.56 6.87
C LEU A 31 -0.22 -4.98 6.35
N SER A 32 0.86 -5.71 6.06
CA SER A 32 0.80 -7.09 5.55
C SER A 32 0.06 -8.02 6.52
N ALA A 33 0.39 -7.94 7.82
CA ALA A 33 -0.27 -8.74 8.85
C ALA A 33 -1.78 -8.45 8.91
N LYS A 34 -2.18 -7.18 8.91
CA LYS A 34 -3.59 -6.77 9.00
C LYS A 34 -4.39 -7.13 7.76
N LEU A 35 -3.81 -6.97 6.58
CA LEU A 35 -4.46 -7.41 5.33
C LEU A 35 -4.68 -8.93 5.35
N ASN A 36 -3.72 -9.70 5.86
CA ASN A 36 -3.86 -11.13 6.02
C ASN A 36 -4.94 -11.50 7.06
N GLU A 37 -4.89 -10.93 8.26
CA GLU A 37 -5.86 -11.17 9.35
C GLU A 37 -7.29 -10.79 8.97
N SER A 38 -7.46 -9.75 8.14
CA SER A 38 -8.77 -9.34 7.63
C SER A 38 -9.34 -10.26 6.53
N GLY A 39 -8.56 -11.24 6.06
CA GLY A 39 -8.90 -12.10 4.93
C GLY A 39 -8.78 -11.41 3.57
N TRP A 40 -8.32 -10.15 3.52
CA TRP A 40 -8.20 -9.40 2.27
C TRP A 40 -7.22 -10.06 1.30
N THR A 41 -6.06 -10.53 1.79
CA THR A 41 -5.06 -11.19 0.93
C THR A 41 -5.63 -12.41 0.20
N ASP A 42 -6.40 -13.25 0.92
CA ASP A 42 -7.03 -14.45 0.36
C ASP A 42 -8.13 -14.10 -0.64
N ASP A 43 -8.95 -13.09 -0.34
CA ASP A 43 -10.02 -12.62 -1.23
C ASP A 43 -9.46 -12.08 -2.56
N ILE A 44 -8.41 -11.27 -2.50
CA ILE A 44 -7.70 -10.75 -3.69
C ILE A 44 -7.08 -11.89 -4.50
N HIS A 45 -6.43 -12.86 -3.84
CA HIS A 45 -5.85 -14.00 -4.51
C HIS A 45 -6.93 -14.87 -5.20
N HIS A 46 -8.05 -15.14 -4.51
CA HIS A 46 -9.15 -15.93 -5.07
C HIS A 46 -9.77 -15.24 -6.28
N LYS A 47 -10.16 -13.97 -6.15
CA LYS A 47 -10.79 -13.20 -7.23
C LYS A 47 -9.87 -13.02 -8.44
N SER A 48 -8.59 -12.70 -8.24
CA SER A 48 -7.63 -12.56 -9.34
C SER A 48 -7.40 -13.89 -10.07
N LYS A 49 -7.40 -15.00 -9.34
CA LYS A 49 -7.31 -16.36 -9.92
C LYS A 49 -8.52 -16.69 -10.79
N GLU A 50 -9.74 -16.33 -10.38
CA GLU A 50 -10.94 -16.51 -11.21
C GLU A 50 -10.88 -15.68 -12.50
N VAL A 51 -10.40 -14.44 -12.43
CA VAL A 51 -10.23 -13.60 -13.62
C VAL A 51 -9.18 -14.20 -14.56
N ALA A 52 -8.04 -14.65 -14.01
CA ALA A 52 -6.97 -15.27 -14.79
C ALA A 52 -7.42 -16.55 -15.52
N ARG A 53 -8.26 -17.37 -14.88
CA ARG A 53 -8.82 -18.60 -15.48
C ARG A 53 -9.66 -18.35 -16.74
N ASN A 54 -10.31 -17.19 -16.81
CA ASN A 54 -11.17 -16.80 -17.93
C ASN A 54 -10.45 -15.88 -18.93
N MET A 55 -9.14 -15.67 -18.79
CA MET A 55 -8.37 -14.76 -19.63
C MET A 55 -7.62 -15.52 -20.73
N GLU A 56 -7.99 -15.28 -21.99
CA GLU A 56 -7.31 -15.83 -23.16
C GLU A 56 -6.85 -14.71 -24.12
N PRO A 57 -5.53 -14.54 -24.36
CA PRO A 57 -4.41 -15.21 -23.69
C PRO A 57 -4.15 -14.66 -22.29
N LEU A 58 -3.65 -15.51 -21.39
CA LEU A 58 -3.25 -15.11 -20.04
C LEU A 58 -2.16 -14.02 -20.10
N SER A 59 -2.36 -12.92 -19.38
CA SER A 59 -1.40 -11.82 -19.29
C SER A 59 -1.42 -11.19 -17.92
N PHE A 60 -0.27 -11.22 -17.23
CA PHE A 60 -0.11 -10.57 -15.93
C PHE A 60 -0.37 -9.06 -16.01
N SER A 61 0.15 -8.37 -17.03
CA SER A 61 -0.02 -6.92 -17.18
C SER A 61 -1.50 -6.53 -17.30
N LYS A 62 -2.28 -7.25 -18.10
CA LYS A 62 -3.73 -7.03 -18.24
C LYS A 62 -4.48 -7.34 -16.94
N LEU A 63 -4.14 -8.46 -16.30
CA LEU A 63 -4.73 -8.85 -15.02
C LEU A 63 -4.47 -7.80 -13.94
N HIS A 64 -3.23 -7.35 -13.80
CA HIS A 64 -2.84 -6.35 -12.82
C HIS A 64 -3.52 -5.00 -13.09
N ALA A 65 -3.56 -4.55 -14.34
CA ALA A 65 -4.20 -3.29 -14.70
C ALA A 65 -5.71 -3.25 -14.38
N ASP A 66 -6.41 -4.37 -14.57
CA ASP A 66 -7.83 -4.48 -14.21
C ASP A 66 -8.05 -4.66 -12.70
N PHE A 67 -7.16 -5.42 -12.04
CA PHE A 67 -7.40 -5.89 -10.68
C PHE A 67 -6.84 -4.95 -9.60
N ALA A 68 -5.73 -4.24 -9.86
CA ALA A 68 -5.10 -3.36 -8.88
C ALA A 68 -6.05 -2.27 -8.31
N PRO A 69 -6.85 -1.55 -9.13
CA PRO A 69 -7.79 -0.56 -8.60
C PRO A 69 -8.88 -1.18 -7.69
N ARG A 70 -9.30 -2.41 -7.99
CA ARG A 70 -10.28 -3.15 -7.17
C ARG A 70 -9.65 -3.61 -5.86
N ALA A 71 -8.40 -4.02 -5.89
CA ALA A 71 -7.63 -4.36 -4.69
C ALA A 71 -7.49 -3.13 -3.78
N GLU A 72 -7.06 -1.98 -4.32
CA GLU A 72 -6.91 -0.74 -3.55
C GLU A 72 -8.21 -0.25 -2.90
N THR A 73 -9.33 -0.33 -3.62
CA THR A 73 -10.64 0.13 -3.11
C THR A 73 -11.29 -0.85 -2.14
N SER A 74 -10.90 -2.13 -2.16
CA SER A 74 -11.43 -3.16 -1.25
C SER A 74 -10.68 -3.27 0.07
N VAL A 75 -9.60 -2.51 0.26
CA VAL A 75 -8.88 -2.48 1.54
C VAL A 75 -9.84 -2.08 2.68
N PRO A 76 -9.97 -2.88 3.75
CA PRO A 76 -10.88 -2.56 4.84
C PRO A 76 -10.58 -1.20 5.48
N LEU A 77 -11.62 -0.41 5.74
CA LEU A 77 -11.48 0.94 6.30
C LEU A 77 -10.73 0.94 7.64
N ALA A 78 -10.94 -0.08 8.48
CA ALA A 78 -10.22 -0.24 9.74
C ALA A 78 -8.71 -0.34 9.53
N VAL A 79 -8.27 -1.22 8.61
CA VAL A 79 -6.85 -1.38 8.25
C VAL A 79 -6.28 -0.08 7.70
N LYS A 80 -6.99 0.58 6.77
CA LYS A 80 -6.56 1.86 6.20
C LYS A 80 -6.37 2.93 7.28
N ARG A 81 -7.32 3.06 8.21
CA ARG A 81 -7.25 4.03 9.31
C ARG A 81 -6.07 3.76 10.23
N GLU A 82 -5.88 2.50 10.62
CA GLU A 82 -4.82 2.14 11.56
C GLU A 82 -3.43 2.38 10.97
N ILE A 83 -3.20 1.95 9.73
CA ILE A 83 -1.92 2.19 9.04
C ILE A 83 -1.70 3.68 8.76
N SER A 84 -2.75 4.44 8.41
CA SER A 84 -2.63 5.90 8.25
C SER A 84 -2.24 6.59 9.55
N ASN A 85 -2.78 6.13 10.69
CA ASN A 85 -2.42 6.66 12.00
C ASN A 85 -0.97 6.31 12.37
N MET A 86 -0.52 5.09 12.07
CA MET A 86 0.87 4.68 12.29
C MET A 86 1.83 5.54 11.46
N ILE A 87 1.53 5.76 10.18
CA ILE A 87 2.31 6.68 9.33
C ILE A 87 2.36 8.08 9.96
N ARG A 88 1.21 8.62 10.40
CA ARG A 88 1.18 9.95 11.05
C ARG A 88 2.06 10.02 12.29
N GLN A 89 2.02 9.01 13.16
CA GLN A 89 2.86 8.95 14.36
C GLN A 89 4.35 8.92 14.03
N HIS A 90 4.75 8.18 13.00
CA HIS A 90 6.15 8.18 12.56
C HIS A 90 6.56 9.52 11.94
N LEU A 91 5.66 10.19 11.22
CA LEU A 91 5.92 11.52 10.68
C LEU A 91 6.08 12.56 11.78
N GLU A 92 5.23 12.56 12.80
CA GLU A 92 5.30 13.50 13.92
C GLU A 92 6.67 13.43 14.63
N LYS A 93 7.20 12.23 14.84
CA LYS A 93 8.55 12.02 15.41
C LYS A 93 9.70 12.57 14.57
N GLN A 94 9.49 12.83 13.28
CA GLN A 94 10.54 13.36 12.38
C GLN A 94 10.66 14.89 12.46
N PHE A 95 9.71 15.56 13.11
CA PHE A 95 9.64 17.01 13.26
C PHE A 95 9.78 17.50 14.71
N GLU A 96 9.93 16.58 15.67
CA GLU A 96 10.40 16.85 17.04
C GLU A 96 11.94 16.81 17.10
#